data_AF-A0A2G1MH39-F1
#
_entry.id   AF-A0A2G1MH39-F1
#
_cell.length_a   1.000
_cell.length_b   1.000
_cell.length_c   1.000
_cell.angle_alpha   90.00
_cell.angle_beta   90.00
_cell.angle_gamma   90.00
#
_symmetry.space_group_name_H-M   'P 1'
#
loop_
_entity.id
_entity.type
_entity.pdbx_description
1 polymer ?
#
loop_
_entity_poly.entity_id
_entity_poly.type
_entity_poly.pdbx_seq_one_letter_code
_entity_poly.pdbx_strand_id
1 'polypeptide(L)'
;MHRAMRGLIQEVLERIAVEGLPGKHHFFITFDTMHPDVEIADWLSDRYPGEMTIVIQHWFDNLTVTDEGFSVTLNFGDSPEPLYIPFDAIRTFVDPSVEFGLRFENQDESDEEEDEEAPMQEMAEPEEEPAKKGEAQVVSLDSFRKS
;
A
#
# COMPACT_ATOMS: atom_id res chain seq x y z
N MET A 1 5.08 -6.11 -2.59
CA MET A 1 4.05 -5.58 -3.53
C MET A 1 4.27 -6.05 -4.99
N HIS A 2 3.24 -6.12 -5.86
CA HIS A 2 3.42 -6.42 -7.30
C HIS A 2 4.17 -5.26 -8.01
N ARG A 3 5.33 -5.55 -8.65
CA ARG A 3 6.23 -4.56 -9.28
C ARG A 3 5.56 -3.54 -10.22
N ALA A 4 4.53 -3.95 -10.97
CA ALA A 4 3.82 -3.08 -11.90
C ALA A 4 2.97 -2.00 -11.19
N MET A 5 2.39 -2.32 -10.02
CA MET A 5 1.55 -1.39 -9.26
C MET A 5 2.39 -0.37 -8.49
N ARG A 6 3.54 -0.80 -7.96
CA ARG A 6 4.53 0.11 -7.39
C ARG A 6 4.94 1.19 -8.40
N GLY A 7 5.21 0.79 -9.64
CA GLY A 7 5.53 1.73 -10.72
C GLY A 7 4.42 2.75 -10.98
N LEU A 8 3.15 2.30 -11.00
CA LEU A 8 2.02 3.22 -11.18
C LEU A 8 1.91 4.25 -10.04
N ILE A 9 2.02 3.81 -8.77
CA ILE A 9 1.97 4.74 -7.63
C ILE A 9 3.14 5.74 -7.69
N GLN A 10 4.35 5.24 -7.98
CA GLN A 10 5.55 6.06 -8.12
C GLN A 10 5.35 7.15 -9.18
N GLU A 11 4.94 6.79 -10.40
CA GLU A 11 4.70 7.73 -11.50
C GLU A 11 3.65 8.80 -11.12
N VAL A 12 2.58 8.39 -10.42
CA VAL A 12 1.52 9.32 -9.97
C VAL A 12 2.08 10.30 -8.94
N LEU A 13 2.78 9.82 -7.91
CA LEU A 13 3.35 10.68 -6.87
C LEU A 13 4.44 11.59 -7.41
N GLU A 14 5.30 11.12 -8.32
CA GLU A 14 6.32 11.94 -8.99
C GLU A 14 5.68 13.10 -9.75
N ARG A 15 4.58 12.83 -10.46
CA ARG A 15 3.85 13.87 -11.17
C ARG A 15 3.24 14.90 -10.20
N ILE A 16 2.68 14.45 -9.07
CA ILE A 16 2.12 15.33 -8.04
C ILE A 16 3.22 16.21 -7.42
N ALA A 17 4.43 15.67 -7.22
CA ALA A 17 5.55 16.43 -6.67
C ALA A 17 5.98 17.60 -7.58
N VAL A 18 5.85 17.44 -8.91
CA VAL A 18 6.26 18.44 -9.91
C VAL A 18 5.12 19.39 -10.30
N GLU A 19 3.94 18.84 -10.57
CA GLU A 19 2.79 19.59 -11.12
C GLU A 19 1.77 20.01 -10.06
N GLY A 20 1.85 19.43 -8.85
CA GLY A 20 0.78 19.49 -7.86
C GLY A 20 -0.38 18.55 -8.18
N LEU A 21 -1.44 18.62 -7.37
CA LEU A 21 -2.64 17.81 -7.59
C LEU A 21 -3.47 18.36 -8.76
N PRO A 22 -3.83 17.54 -9.75
CA PRO A 22 -4.72 17.97 -10.82
C PRO A 22 -6.14 18.18 -10.27
N GLY A 23 -6.80 19.28 -10.63
CA GLY A 23 -8.23 19.49 -10.39
C GLY A 23 -8.69 19.26 -8.95
N LYS A 24 -9.51 18.23 -8.72
CA LYS A 24 -10.07 17.84 -7.41
C LYS A 24 -9.48 16.54 -6.87
N HIS A 25 -8.45 16.02 -7.52
CA HIS A 25 -7.81 14.75 -7.17
C HIS A 25 -7.24 14.83 -5.76
N HIS A 26 -7.44 13.75 -5.00
CA HIS A 26 -6.89 13.59 -3.65
C HIS A 26 -6.75 12.11 -3.35
N PHE A 27 -5.74 11.76 -2.57
CA PHE A 27 -5.36 10.36 -2.38
C PHE A 27 -5.50 9.97 -0.92
N PHE A 28 -6.22 8.88 -0.67
CA PHE A 28 -6.21 8.15 0.59
C PHE A 28 -5.19 7.03 0.49
N ILE A 29 -4.13 7.13 1.30
CA ILE A 29 -3.06 6.15 1.32
C ILE A 29 -3.06 5.51 2.69
N THR A 30 -3.44 4.24 2.77
CA THR A 30 -3.32 3.42 3.98
C THR A 30 -2.03 2.65 3.92
N PHE A 31 -1.24 2.68 4.99
CA PHE A 31 0.00 1.94 5.11
C PHE A 31 0.15 1.30 6.49
N ASP A 32 1.04 0.33 6.56
CA ASP A 32 1.42 -0.36 7.80
C ASP A 32 2.42 0.50 8.59
N THR A 33 2.00 0.99 9.75
CA THR A 33 2.84 1.79 10.66
C THR A 33 3.91 0.98 11.37
N MET A 34 3.81 -0.35 11.38
CA MET A 34 4.75 -1.26 12.02
C MET A 34 5.81 -1.81 11.06
N HIS A 35 5.75 -1.43 9.77
CA HIS A 35 6.75 -1.81 8.79
C HIS A 35 8.13 -1.23 9.19
N PRO A 36 9.21 -2.03 9.15
CA PRO A 36 10.52 -1.64 9.70
C PRO A 36 11.12 -0.39 9.05
N ASP A 37 10.83 -0.16 7.76
CA ASP A 37 11.34 0.98 7.00
C ASP A 37 10.40 2.21 7.00
N VAL A 38 9.30 2.20 7.76
CA VAL A 38 8.44 3.38 7.92
C VAL A 38 9.05 4.32 8.94
N GLU A 39 9.15 5.61 8.59
CA GLU A 39 9.58 6.65 9.53
C GLU A 39 8.43 7.62 9.78
N ILE A 40 7.87 7.57 10.98
CA ILE A 40 6.85 8.50 11.49
C ILE A 40 7.18 8.88 12.94
N ALA A 41 6.62 9.98 13.44
CA ALA A 41 6.81 10.36 14.83
C ALA A 41 6.24 9.29 15.78
N ASP A 42 6.95 9.00 16.89
CA ASP A 42 6.56 7.96 17.87
C ASP A 42 5.11 8.10 18.34
N TRP A 43 4.65 9.34 18.53
CA TRP A 43 3.29 9.60 18.99
C TRP A 43 2.23 9.27 17.93
N LEU A 44 2.57 9.29 16.64
CA LEU A 44 1.70 8.85 15.55
C LEU A 44 1.60 7.33 15.52
N SER A 45 2.73 6.61 15.62
CA SER A 45 2.71 5.14 15.70
C SER A 45 1.97 4.64 16.95
N ASP A 46 2.15 5.29 18.09
CA ASP A 46 1.45 4.94 19.34
C ASP A 46 -0.06 5.18 19.23
N ARG A 47 -0.46 6.24 18.52
CA ARG A 47 -1.87 6.62 18.35
C ARG A 47 -2.58 5.77 17.30
N TYR A 48 -1.87 5.34 16.27
CA TYR A 48 -2.39 4.57 15.14
C TYR A 48 -1.58 3.27 14.97
N PRO A 49 -1.67 2.32 15.92
CA PRO A 49 -0.92 1.08 15.82
C PRO A 49 -1.47 0.18 14.71
N GLY A 50 -0.58 -0.45 13.96
CA GLY A 50 -0.91 -1.35 12.86
C GLY A 50 -1.07 -0.57 11.55
N GLU A 51 -2.20 0.09 11.33
CA GLU A 51 -2.46 0.79 10.07
C GLU A 51 -2.83 2.26 10.26
N MET A 52 -2.40 3.10 9.33
CA MET A 52 -2.71 4.52 9.30
C MET A 52 -3.06 4.96 7.88
N THR A 53 -4.10 5.79 7.76
CA THR A 53 -4.48 6.41 6.49
C THR A 53 -4.13 7.89 6.49
N ILE A 54 -3.33 8.31 5.52
CA ILE A 54 -3.01 9.72 5.25
C ILE A 54 -3.77 10.22 4.03
N VAL A 55 -3.94 11.53 3.94
CA VAL A 55 -4.62 12.19 2.82
C VAL A 55 -3.71 13.22 2.19
N ILE A 56 -3.43 13.07 0.89
CA ILE A 56 -2.75 14.10 0.08
C ILE A 56 -3.83 14.90 -0.66
N GLN A 57 -4.10 16.13 -0.19
CA GLN A 57 -5.12 17.03 -0.75
C GLN A 57 -4.69 18.50 -0.66
N HIS A 58 -5.33 19.29 0.21
CA HIS A 58 -5.26 20.75 0.18
C HIS A 58 -3.89 21.28 0.60
N TRP A 59 -3.25 20.55 1.51
CA TRP A 59 -1.94 20.92 2.02
C TRP A 59 -1.11 19.65 2.21
N PHE A 60 0.06 19.68 1.59
CA PHE A 60 1.17 18.78 1.83
C PHE A 60 2.42 19.58 1.42
N ASP A 61 3.56 19.22 1.99
CA ASP A 61 4.84 19.84 1.62
C ASP A 61 5.94 18.79 1.54
N ASN A 62 7.08 19.15 0.98
CA ASN A 62 8.28 18.30 0.89
C ASN A 62 8.00 16.90 0.30
N LEU A 63 7.07 16.79 -0.65
CA LEU A 63 6.81 15.53 -1.33
C LEU A 63 8.03 15.15 -2.19
N THR A 64 8.75 14.12 -1.75
CA THR A 64 9.92 13.58 -2.43
C THR A 64 9.69 12.11 -2.69
N VAL A 65 9.80 11.68 -3.94
CA VAL A 65 9.58 10.29 -4.35
C VAL A 65 10.92 9.68 -4.74
N THR A 66 11.18 8.47 -4.25
CA THR A 66 12.36 7.66 -4.58
C THR A 66 11.91 6.35 -5.21
N ASP A 67 12.87 5.51 -5.61
CA ASP A 67 12.54 4.17 -6.10
C ASP A 67 11.88 3.31 -5.02
N GLU A 68 12.23 3.50 -3.75
CA GLU A 68 11.84 2.65 -2.61
C GLU A 68 10.57 3.12 -1.90
N GLY A 69 10.27 4.41 -1.92
CA GLY A 69 9.13 5.00 -1.23
C GLY A 69 8.96 6.47 -1.50
N PHE A 70 8.23 7.14 -0.62
CA PHE A 70 8.08 8.60 -0.67
C PHE A 70 8.13 9.22 0.71
N SER A 71 8.63 10.44 0.77
CA SER A 71 8.55 11.32 1.94
C SER A 71 7.52 12.41 1.70
N VAL A 72 6.78 12.78 2.74
CA VAL A 72 5.83 13.90 2.69
C VAL A 72 5.70 14.53 4.07
N THR A 73 5.51 15.85 4.12
CA THR A 73 5.14 16.56 5.35
C THR A 73 3.63 16.83 5.35
N LEU A 74 2.95 16.37 6.40
CA LEU A 74 1.51 16.56 6.59
C LEU A 74 1.23 17.22 7.94
N ASN A 75 0.10 17.92 8.03
CA ASN A 75 -0.32 18.53 9.29
C ASN A 75 -1.18 17.54 10.10
N PHE A 76 -0.76 17.29 11.33
CA PHE A 76 -1.54 16.54 12.30
C PHE A 76 -1.96 17.46 13.44
N GLY A 77 -3.17 18.02 13.32
CA GLY A 77 -3.59 19.16 14.15
C GLY A 77 -2.86 20.42 13.68
N ASP A 78 -2.11 21.06 14.58
CA ASP A 78 -1.31 22.26 14.29
C ASP A 78 0.21 21.95 14.16
N SER A 79 0.60 20.67 14.11
CA SER A 79 1.99 20.23 13.98
C SER A 79 2.26 19.66 12.58
N PRO A 80 3.17 20.25 11.79
CA PRO A 80 3.66 19.62 10.57
C PRO A 80 4.63 18.48 10.93
N GLU A 81 4.33 17.27 10.48
CA GLU A 81 5.14 16.08 10.72
C GLU A 81 5.66 15.52 9.38
N PRO A 82 6.98 15.29 9.26
CA PRO A 82 7.53 14.55 8.14
C PRO A 82 7.23 13.05 8.30
N LEU A 83 6.92 12.40 7.20
CA LEU A 83 6.65 10.96 7.12
C LEU A 83 7.49 10.39 5.98
N TYR A 84 8.05 9.21 6.17
CA TYR A 84 8.59 8.37 5.10
C TYR A 84 7.80 7.06 5.04
N ILE A 85 7.29 6.74 3.85
CA ILE A 85 6.46 5.57 3.60
C ILE A 85 7.08 4.78 2.44
N PRO A 86 7.65 3.58 2.70
CA PRO A 86 8.10 2.68 1.65
C PRO A 86 6.90 2.12 0.89
N PHE A 87 7.05 1.89 -0.41
CA PHE A 87 5.94 1.40 -1.23
C PHE A 87 5.42 0.03 -0.78
N ASP A 88 6.29 -0.80 -0.22
CA ASP A 88 5.92 -2.12 0.29
C ASP A 88 5.09 -2.06 1.58
N ALA A 89 5.08 -0.94 2.31
CA ALA A 89 4.19 -0.74 3.45
C ALA A 89 2.76 -0.31 3.03
N ILE A 90 2.53 0.04 1.76
CA ILE A 90 1.22 0.55 1.32
C ILE A 90 0.19 -0.59 1.26
N ARG A 91 -0.87 -0.44 2.04
CA ARG A 91 -2.03 -1.33 2.13
C ARG A 91 -3.14 -0.93 1.16
N THR A 92 -3.34 0.37 0.94
CA THR A 92 -4.40 0.88 0.03
C THR A 92 -3.99 2.22 -0.55
N PHE A 93 -4.30 2.44 -1.83
CA PHE A 93 -4.10 3.71 -2.54
C PHE A 93 -5.34 4.02 -3.36
N VAL A 94 -6.13 5.00 -2.91
CA VAL A 94 -7.46 5.31 -3.47
C VAL A 94 -7.57 6.79 -3.80
N ASP A 95 -8.11 7.12 -4.98
CA ASP A 95 -8.50 8.48 -5.34
C ASP A 95 -10.02 8.53 -5.56
N PRO A 96 -10.82 9.17 -4.69
CA PRO A 96 -12.27 9.20 -4.84
C PRO A 96 -12.77 10.06 -6.02
N SER A 97 -11.90 10.84 -6.65
CA SER A 97 -12.26 11.77 -7.74
C SER A 97 -12.46 11.04 -9.07
N VAL A 98 -11.92 9.83 -9.15
CA VAL A 98 -12.12 8.85 -10.21
C VAL A 98 -12.64 7.58 -9.51
N GLU A 99 -13.48 6.76 -10.13
CA GLU A 99 -13.96 5.51 -9.49
C GLU A 99 -12.85 4.42 -9.46
N PHE A 100 -11.62 4.79 -9.07
CA PHE A 100 -10.41 3.98 -9.09
C PHE A 100 -9.78 3.90 -7.70
N GLY A 101 -9.67 2.70 -7.17
CA GLY A 101 -9.01 2.40 -5.90
C GLY A 101 -8.22 1.11 -5.98
N LEU A 102 -6.97 1.13 -5.51
CA LEU A 102 -6.10 -0.04 -5.42
C LEU A 102 -6.07 -0.51 -3.96
N ARG A 103 -6.45 -1.75 -3.71
CA ARG A 103 -6.26 -2.43 -2.42
C ARG A 103 -5.17 -3.48 -2.58
N PHE A 104 -4.23 -3.49 -1.65
CA PHE A 104 -3.16 -4.47 -1.59
C PHE A 104 -3.49 -5.48 -0.49
N GLU A 105 -3.68 -6.74 -0.86
CA GLU A 105 -3.66 -7.83 0.10
C GLU A 105 -2.19 -8.14 0.39
N ASN A 106 -1.78 -7.97 1.66
CA ASN A 106 -0.53 -8.56 2.09
C ASN A 106 -0.80 -10.05 2.21
N GLN A 107 -0.07 -10.84 1.42
CA GLN A 107 0.10 -12.24 1.77
C GLN A 107 0.99 -12.21 3.00
N ASP A 108 0.39 -12.27 4.19
CA ASP A 108 1.14 -12.54 5.41
C ASP A 108 1.85 -13.88 5.17
N GLU A 109 3.17 -13.84 4.97
CA GLU A 109 4.04 -15.01 5.03
C GLU A 109 4.12 -15.44 6.51
N SER A 110 3.04 -16.03 7.00
CA SER A 110 3.04 -16.86 8.21
C SER A 110 2.91 -18.32 7.79
N ASP A 111 3.88 -18.81 7.03
CA ASP A 111 4.18 -20.24 6.92
C ASP A 111 5.32 -20.55 7.90
N GLU A 112 5.02 -20.47 9.20
CA GLU A 112 5.72 -21.26 10.20
C GLU A 112 5.06 -22.65 10.21
N GLU A 113 5.53 -23.60 9.39
CA GLU A 113 5.47 -25.02 9.75
C GLU A 113 6.76 -25.74 9.32
N GLU A 114 7.25 -26.53 10.25
CA GLU A 114 8.60 -27.08 10.37
C GLU A 114 8.93 -28.17 9.34
N ASP A 115 10.22 -28.32 9.04
CA ASP A 115 10.81 -29.52 8.46
C ASP A 115 10.44 -30.78 9.29
N GLU A 116 9.71 -31.72 8.70
CA GLU A 116 9.87 -33.15 9.03
C GLU A 116 9.92 -34.01 7.75
N GLU A 117 10.98 -34.82 7.68
CA GLU A 117 11.37 -35.69 6.57
C GLU A 117 10.33 -36.78 6.19
N ALA A 118 10.28 -37.12 4.91
CA ALA A 118 9.43 -38.14 4.27
C ALA A 118 9.71 -39.60 4.73
N PRO A 119 8.81 -40.57 4.45
CA PRO A 119 9.00 -41.34 3.20
C PRO A 119 7.74 -41.87 2.47
N MET A 120 7.86 -41.88 1.13
CA MET A 120 7.31 -42.73 0.04
C MET A 120 6.09 -43.66 0.21
N GLN A 121 5.13 -43.53 -0.73
CA GLN A 121 4.54 -44.54 -1.69
C GLN A 121 3.22 -43.96 -2.26
N GLU A 122 2.74 -44.13 -3.50
CA GLU A 122 3.15 -44.78 -4.75
C GLU A 122 2.19 -44.25 -5.86
N MET A 123 2.74 -43.91 -7.03
CA MET A 123 2.12 -43.81 -8.39
C MET A 123 0.76 -43.10 -8.63
N ALA A 124 0.82 -41.98 -9.37
CA ALA A 124 0.25 -41.85 -10.74
C ALA A 124 0.52 -40.44 -11.30
N GLU A 125 1.21 -40.36 -12.44
CA GLU A 125 1.30 -39.19 -13.34
C GLU A 125 0.44 -39.45 -14.60
N PRO A 126 0.19 -38.48 -15.51
CA PRO A 126 0.26 -37.00 -15.41
C PRO A 126 -0.95 -36.28 -16.08
N GLU A 127 -1.17 -34.98 -15.82
CA GLU A 127 -1.62 -33.99 -16.85
C GLU A 127 -1.62 -32.52 -16.35
N GLU A 128 -0.85 -31.70 -17.07
CA GLU A 128 -0.88 -30.25 -17.43
C GLU A 128 -1.54 -29.13 -16.58
N GLU A 129 -0.66 -28.17 -16.20
CA GLU A 129 -0.76 -26.68 -16.24
C GLU A 129 -1.82 -25.87 -15.43
N PRO A 130 -1.60 -24.55 -15.18
CA PRO A 130 -0.41 -23.86 -14.67
C PRO A 130 -0.74 -23.02 -13.40
N ALA A 131 0.32 -22.47 -12.78
CA ALA A 131 0.31 -21.67 -11.56
C ALA A 131 -0.75 -20.54 -11.53
N LYS A 132 -1.57 -20.52 -10.47
CA LYS A 132 -2.42 -19.38 -10.11
C LYS A 132 -1.54 -18.23 -9.64
N LYS A 133 -1.31 -17.26 -10.53
CA LYS A 133 -0.85 -15.92 -10.14
C LYS A 133 -1.92 -15.28 -9.27
N GLY A 134 -1.53 -14.82 -8.07
CA GLY A 134 -2.40 -14.03 -7.20
C GLY A 134 -3.00 -12.86 -7.96
N GLU A 135 -4.33 -12.86 -8.05
CA GLU A 135 -5.10 -11.86 -8.77
C GLU A 135 -5.32 -10.68 -7.82
N ALA A 136 -4.73 -9.53 -8.13
CA ALA A 136 -5.05 -8.31 -7.42
C ALA A 136 -6.53 -7.97 -7.60
N GLN A 137 -7.27 -7.85 -6.50
CA GLN A 137 -8.71 -7.67 -6.55
C GLN A 137 -9.07 -6.19 -6.79
N VAL A 138 -9.54 -5.88 -7.99
CA VAL A 138 -10.15 -4.58 -8.33
C VAL A 138 -11.56 -4.55 -7.76
N VAL A 139 -11.78 -3.81 -6.68
CA VAL A 139 -13.10 -3.67 -6.04
C VAL A 139 -13.76 -2.35 -6.40
N SER A 140 -15.03 -2.41 -6.81
CA SER A 140 -15.87 -1.23 -7.08
C SER A 140 -16.58 -0.75 -5.80
N LEU A 141 -16.65 0.57 -5.61
CA LEU A 141 -17.12 1.27 -4.40
C LEU A 141 -18.62 1.12 -4.07
N ASP A 142 -19.41 0.42 -4.90
CA ASP A 142 -20.83 0.18 -4.63
C ASP A 142 -21.09 -0.69 -3.38
N SER A 143 -20.10 -1.45 -2.90
CA SER A 143 -20.26 -2.32 -1.71
C SER A 143 -20.37 -1.58 -0.36
N PHE A 144 -20.14 -0.26 -0.32
CA PHE A 144 -20.17 0.52 0.93
C PHE A 144 -21.44 1.36 1.15
N ARG A 145 -22.36 1.39 0.18
CA ARG A 145 -23.68 2.02 0.40
C ARG A 145 -24.61 1.02 1.10
N LYS A 146 -24.49 0.92 2.42
CA LYS A 146 -25.59 0.40 3.24
C LYS A 146 -26.69 1.47 3.34
N SER A 147 -27.91 1.00 3.12
CA SER A 147 -29.19 1.70 2.94
C SER A 147 -29.52 2.81 3.93
#